data_AF-X1P4K2-F1
#
_entry.id   AF-X1P4K2-F1
#
_cell.length_a   1.000
_cell.length_b   1.000
_cell.length_c   1.000
_cell.angle_alpha   90.00
_cell.angle_beta   90.00
_cell.angle_gamma   90.00
#
_symmetry.space_group_name_H-M   'P 1'
#
loop_
_entity.id
_entity.type
_entity.pdbx_description
1 polymer ?
#
loop_
_entity_poly.entity_id
_entity_poly.type
_entity_poly.pdbx_seq_one_letter_code
_entity_poly.pdbx_strand_id
1 'polypeptide(L)'
;DVVTGLIKANFPTRISFAVTSQVDSRTILDTVGAEKLLGRGDMLYMPSEASRPKRLQGSFVSDAEIERLVYFWGEQRKPEVGPVNFDEVAEPATLSQRITSAPDPLLEEAKRLAQEHKHISTSFLQRRLRIGYPRAARLMETLEQEGIPHLTSPSKGEE
;
A
#
# COMPACT_ATOMS: atom_id res chain seq x y z
N ASP A 1 -4.40 1.69 -24.47
CA ASP A 1 -3.88 0.35 -24.11
C ASP A 1 -4.00 0.09 -22.62
N VAL A 2 -4.75 -0.95 -22.24
CA VAL A 2 -4.99 -1.31 -20.82
C VAL A 2 -3.94 -2.33 -20.33
N VAL A 3 -3.73 -3.40 -21.10
CA VAL A 3 -2.73 -4.43 -20.80
C VAL A 3 -1.43 -4.06 -21.49
N THR A 4 -0.65 -3.19 -20.86
CA THR A 4 0.62 -2.69 -21.41
C THR A 4 1.75 -3.73 -21.27
N GLY A 5 2.84 -3.54 -22.00
CA GLY A 5 4.01 -4.44 -21.92
C GLY A 5 4.62 -4.52 -20.52
N LEU A 6 4.63 -3.40 -19.77
CA LEU A 6 5.11 -3.36 -18.38
C LEU A 6 4.25 -4.22 -17.44
N ILE A 7 2.92 -4.19 -17.61
CA ILE A 7 2.01 -5.04 -16.85
C ILE A 7 2.27 -6.50 -17.20
N LYS A 8 2.36 -6.85 -18.49
CA LYS A 8 2.63 -8.23 -18.92
C LYS A 8 3.94 -8.78 -18.38
N ALA A 9 4.98 -7.95 -18.29
CA ALA A 9 6.28 -8.37 -17.77
C ALA A 9 6.25 -8.74 -16.28
N ASN A 10 5.38 -8.12 -15.48
CA ASN A 10 5.31 -8.34 -14.03
C ASN A 10 4.24 -9.36 -13.61
N PHE A 11 3.27 -9.67 -14.48
CA PHE A 11 2.21 -10.64 -14.22
C PHE A 11 2.26 -11.77 -15.26
N PRO A 12 3.11 -12.80 -15.05
CA PRO A 12 3.36 -13.86 -16.03
C PRO A 12 2.22 -14.90 -16.10
N THR A 13 1.51 -15.12 -14.99
CA THR A 13 0.38 -16.05 -14.93
C THR A 13 -0.91 -15.34 -15.32
N ARG A 14 -1.63 -15.87 -16.31
CA ARG A 14 -2.79 -15.19 -16.91
C ARG A 14 -3.95 -16.14 -17.16
N ILE A 15 -5.15 -15.60 -17.09
CA ILE A 15 -6.40 -16.31 -17.43
C ILE A 15 -7.15 -15.44 -18.43
N SER A 16 -7.68 -16.05 -19.49
CA SER A 16 -8.65 -15.39 -20.37
C SER A 16 -9.91 -16.24 -20.47
N PHE A 17 -11.06 -15.60 -20.25
CA PHE A 17 -12.35 -16.11 -20.68
C PHE A 17 -12.57 -15.81 -22.17
N ALA A 18 -13.76 -16.15 -22.68
CA ALA A 18 -14.15 -15.84 -24.03
C ALA A 18 -13.99 -14.34 -24.34
N VAL A 19 -13.26 -14.04 -25.41
CA VAL A 19 -13.06 -12.69 -25.94
C VAL A 19 -13.63 -12.57 -27.36
N THR A 20 -13.79 -11.36 -27.85
CA THR A 20 -14.44 -11.07 -29.13
C THR A 20 -13.49 -11.19 -30.33
N SER A 21 -12.18 -11.04 -30.13
CA SER A 21 -11.22 -11.06 -31.23
C SER A 21 -9.89 -11.77 -30.90
N GLN A 22 -9.19 -12.19 -31.95
CA GLN A 22 -7.83 -12.72 -31.83
C GLN A 22 -6.83 -11.69 -31.28
N VAL A 23 -7.09 -10.40 -31.52
CA VAL A 23 -6.26 -9.30 -31.02
C VAL A 23 -6.38 -9.20 -29.49
N ASP A 24 -7.59 -9.37 -28.95
CA ASP A 24 -7.82 -9.37 -27.51
C ASP A 24 -7.21 -10.62 -26.85
N SER A 25 -7.32 -11.78 -27.51
CA SER A 25 -6.65 -13.00 -27.05
C SER A 25 -5.13 -12.81 -26.94
N ARG A 26 -4.49 -12.21 -27.95
CA ARG A 26 -3.06 -11.92 -27.91
C ARG A 26 -2.71 -10.85 -26.88
N THR A 27 -3.57 -9.87 -26.68
CA THR A 27 -3.36 -8.83 -25.66
C THR A 27 -3.27 -9.43 -24.27
N ILE A 28 -4.08 -10.45 -23.96
CA ILE A 28 -4.11 -11.10 -22.64
C ILE A 28 -3.09 -12.23 -22.54
N LEU A 29 -3.05 -13.16 -23.48
CA LEU A 29 -2.29 -14.42 -23.37
C LEU A 29 -1.03 -14.48 -24.24
N ASP A 30 -0.73 -13.42 -25.01
CA ASP A 30 0.31 -13.40 -26.06
C ASP A 30 0.10 -14.46 -27.17
N THR A 31 -1.04 -15.16 -27.15
CA THR A 31 -1.42 -16.19 -28.13
C THR A 31 -2.90 -16.09 -28.49
N VAL A 32 -3.28 -16.74 -29.59
CA VAL A 32 -4.68 -16.84 -30.04
C VAL A 32 -5.37 -18.06 -29.44
N GLY A 33 -6.70 -18.04 -29.35
CA GLY A 33 -7.52 -19.17 -28.93
C GLY A 33 -8.63 -18.79 -27.96
N ALA A 34 -8.50 -17.69 -27.23
CA ALA A 34 -9.54 -17.25 -26.29
C ALA A 34 -10.82 -16.80 -27.02
N GLU A 35 -10.71 -16.36 -28.29
CA GLU A 35 -11.85 -16.01 -29.14
C GLU A 35 -12.73 -17.20 -29.54
N LYS A 36 -12.24 -18.43 -29.31
CA LYS A 36 -12.94 -19.69 -29.63
C LYS A 36 -13.58 -20.35 -28.41
N LEU A 37 -13.49 -19.71 -27.24
CA LEU A 37 -14.10 -20.22 -26.02
C LEU A 37 -15.63 -20.08 -26.08
N LEU A 38 -16.32 -20.98 -25.41
CA LEU A 38 -17.78 -21.10 -25.45
C LEU A 38 -18.50 -20.13 -24.49
N GLY A 39 -17.75 -19.40 -23.67
CA GLY A 39 -18.28 -18.59 -22.59
C GLY A 39 -18.73 -19.43 -21.39
N ARG A 40 -19.58 -18.86 -20.52
CA ARG A 40 -20.17 -19.54 -19.34
C ARG A 40 -19.13 -20.29 -18.48
N GLY A 41 -17.99 -19.65 -18.24
CA GLY A 41 -16.90 -20.21 -17.42
C GLY A 41 -15.80 -20.92 -18.20
N ASP A 42 -15.95 -21.17 -19.50
CA ASP A 42 -14.86 -21.72 -20.33
C ASP A 42 -13.70 -20.72 -20.44
N MET A 43 -12.48 -21.17 -20.14
CA MET A 43 -11.31 -20.31 -20.02
C MET A 43 -10.02 -20.98 -20.51
N LEU A 44 -9.04 -20.14 -20.85
CA LEU A 44 -7.64 -20.53 -21.06
C LEU A 44 -6.79 -20.01 -19.91
N TYR A 45 -6.06 -20.91 -19.26
CA TYR A 45 -5.13 -20.61 -18.19
C TYR A 45 -3.69 -20.78 -18.67
N MET A 46 -2.88 -19.72 -18.57
CA MET A 46 -1.46 -19.70 -18.86
C MET A 46 -0.67 -19.60 -17.55
N PRO A 47 -0.10 -20.70 -17.05
CA PRO A 47 0.88 -20.67 -15.96
C PRO A 47 2.17 -19.98 -16.40
N SER A 48 2.89 -19.37 -15.46
CA SER A 48 4.19 -18.73 -15.69
C SER A 48 5.26 -19.64 -16.30
N GLU A 49 5.20 -20.94 -16.01
CA GLU A 49 6.20 -21.93 -16.44
C GLU A 49 5.82 -22.66 -17.72
N ALA A 50 4.58 -22.48 -18.20
CA ALA A 50 4.08 -23.22 -19.35
C ALA A 50 4.24 -22.42 -20.65
N SER A 51 4.61 -23.12 -21.72
CA SER A 51 4.71 -22.54 -23.06
C SER A 51 3.36 -22.43 -23.78
N ARG A 52 2.30 -23.05 -23.25
CA ARG A 52 0.97 -23.10 -23.86
C ARG A 52 -0.13 -23.03 -22.80
N PRO A 53 -1.26 -22.36 -23.11
CA PRO A 53 -2.36 -22.29 -22.19
C PRO A 53 -3.10 -23.62 -22.12
N LYS A 54 -3.62 -23.94 -20.94
CA LYS A 54 -4.51 -25.08 -20.68
C LYS A 54 -5.95 -24.60 -20.70
N ARG A 55 -6.83 -25.33 -21.38
CA ARG A 55 -8.27 -25.04 -21.36
C ARG A 55 -8.89 -25.62 -20.09
N LEU A 56 -9.66 -24.81 -19.37
CA LEU A 56 -10.31 -25.14 -18.11
C LEU A 56 -11.77 -24.68 -18.13
N GLN A 57 -12.59 -25.29 -17.29
CA GLN A 57 -13.97 -24.87 -17.04
C GLN A 57 -14.08 -24.29 -15.63
N GLY A 58 -14.48 -23.04 -15.52
CA GLY A 58 -14.71 -22.36 -14.26
C GLY A 58 -15.89 -22.96 -13.50
N SER A 59 -15.75 -23.03 -12.18
CA SER A 59 -16.86 -23.37 -11.30
C SER A 59 -17.85 -22.21 -11.26
N PHE A 60 -19.14 -22.52 -11.42
CA PHE A 60 -20.19 -21.53 -11.23
C PHE A 60 -20.47 -21.39 -9.73
N VAL A 61 -20.49 -20.15 -9.26
CA VAL A 61 -20.92 -19.80 -7.90
C VAL A 61 -22.00 -18.75 -8.06
N SER A 62 -23.18 -19.01 -7.49
CA SER A 62 -24.31 -18.10 -7.54
C SER A 62 -24.15 -16.94 -6.55
N ASP A 63 -24.80 -15.81 -6.84
CA ASP A 63 -24.78 -14.64 -5.94
C ASP A 63 -25.27 -15.00 -4.53
N ALA A 64 -26.30 -15.86 -4.42
CA ALA A 64 -26.81 -16.35 -3.15
C ALA A 64 -25.76 -17.19 -2.37
N GLU A 65 -24.88 -17.94 -3.04
CA GLU A 65 -23.76 -18.63 -2.39
C GLU A 65 -22.71 -17.64 -1.87
N ILE A 66 -22.40 -16.62 -2.67
CA ILE A 66 -21.45 -15.56 -2.29
C ILE A 66 -21.98 -14.81 -1.06
N GLU A 67 -23.25 -14.42 -1.04
CA GLU A 67 -23.88 -13.74 0.10
C GLU A 67 -23.79 -14.55 1.39
N ARG A 68 -24.08 -15.86 1.33
CA ARG A 68 -23.95 -16.76 2.48
C ARG A 68 -22.52 -16.84 2.99
N LEU A 69 -21.53 -16.88 2.10
CA LEU A 69 -20.11 -16.90 2.48
C LEU A 69 -19.67 -15.58 3.12
N VAL A 70 -20.07 -14.44 2.54
CA VAL A 70 -19.76 -13.12 3.09
C VAL A 70 -20.37 -12.96 4.48
N TYR A 71 -21.63 -13.35 4.65
CA TYR A 71 -22.31 -13.30 5.95
C TYR A 71 -21.60 -14.19 6.99
N PHE A 72 -21.32 -15.45 6.64
CA PHE A 72 -20.62 -16.40 7.50
C PHE A 72 -19.25 -15.86 7.97
N TRP A 73 -18.47 -15.25 7.08
CA TRP A 73 -17.17 -14.66 7.45
C TRP A 73 -17.32 -13.35 8.24
N GLY A 74 -18.33 -12.55 7.93
CA GLY A 74 -18.62 -11.30 8.63
C GLY A 74 -19.00 -11.50 10.11
N GLU A 75 -19.70 -12.59 10.44
CA GLU A 75 -20.05 -12.91 11.83
C GLU A 75 -18.85 -13.41 12.66
N GLN A 76 -17.84 -13.97 12.01
CA GLN A 76 -16.69 -14.58 12.68
C GLN A 76 -15.65 -13.58 13.21
N ARG A 77 -15.68 -12.32 12.75
CA ARG A 77 -14.72 -11.29 13.18
C ARG A 77 -15.43 -9.95 13.37
N LYS A 78 -15.22 -9.30 14.51
CA LYS A 78 -15.42 -7.84 14.58
C LYS A 78 -14.42 -7.21 13.61
N PRO A 79 -14.86 -6.47 12.58
CA PRO A 79 -13.93 -5.84 11.67
C PRO A 79 -13.09 -4.80 12.43
N GLU A 80 -11.82 -5.08 12.67
CA GLU A 80 -10.79 -4.03 12.77
C GLU A 80 -10.51 -3.49 11.36
N VAL A 81 -11.56 -3.08 10.65
CA VAL A 81 -11.38 -2.35 9.40
C VAL A 81 -11.20 -0.91 9.82
N GLY A 82 -9.95 -0.55 10.13
CA GLY A 82 -9.56 0.85 10.16
C GLY A 82 -9.98 1.49 8.83
N PRO A 83 -10.40 2.76 8.83
CA PRO A 83 -10.82 3.43 7.61
C PRO A 83 -9.70 3.32 6.56
N VAL A 84 -9.99 2.65 5.44
CA VAL A 84 -9.07 2.58 4.30
C VAL A 84 -9.04 3.97 3.69
N ASN A 85 -7.99 4.72 3.99
CA ASN A 85 -7.79 6.06 3.48
C ASN A 85 -7.22 5.95 2.06
N PHE A 86 -8.08 6.09 1.05
CA PHE A 86 -7.69 5.95 -0.36
C PHE A 86 -6.71 7.05 -0.84
N ASP A 87 -6.57 8.13 -0.07
CA ASP A 87 -5.63 9.22 -0.35
C ASP A 87 -4.16 8.81 -0.16
N GLU A 88 -3.86 7.75 0.61
CA GLU A 88 -2.47 7.26 0.80
C GLU A 88 -1.90 6.48 -0.40
N VAL A 89 -2.73 6.13 -1.39
CA VAL A 89 -2.32 5.29 -2.54
C VAL A 89 -1.83 6.15 -3.71
N ALA A 90 -2.08 7.47 -3.70
CA ALA A 90 -1.76 8.38 -4.80
C ALA A 90 -0.35 8.98 -4.73
N GLU A 91 0.32 8.94 -3.58
CA GLU A 91 1.68 9.48 -3.46
C GLU A 91 2.72 8.35 -3.47
N PRO A 92 3.81 8.46 -4.27
CA PRO A 92 4.93 7.54 -4.15
C PRO A 92 5.49 7.71 -2.75
N ALA A 93 5.12 6.77 -1.87
CA ALA A 93 5.53 6.77 -0.48
C ALA A 93 7.06 6.87 -0.42
N THR A 94 7.56 8.06 -0.10
CA THR A 94 8.91 8.19 0.43
C THR A 94 8.94 7.28 1.65
N LEU A 95 9.86 6.31 1.64
CA LEU A 95 10.01 5.21 2.60
C LEU A 95 10.30 5.64 4.05
N SER A 96 10.01 6.88 4.42
CA SER A 96 10.46 7.51 5.66
C SER A 96 9.37 7.72 6.72
N GLN A 97 8.09 7.52 6.42
CA GLN A 97 6.99 7.90 7.34
C GLN A 97 6.07 6.77 7.85
N ARG A 98 6.22 5.52 7.40
CA ARG A 98 5.37 4.41 7.90
C ARG A 98 6.02 3.59 9.03
N ILE A 99 6.40 4.26 10.12
CA ILE A 99 6.58 3.61 11.43
C ILE A 99 5.85 4.46 12.47
N THR A 100 4.53 4.32 12.54
CA THR A 100 3.80 4.63 13.78
C THR A 100 3.46 3.30 14.43
N SER A 101 4.23 2.94 15.46
CA SER A 101 3.79 2.19 16.66
C SER A 101 4.97 1.52 17.39
N ALA A 102 5.92 2.34 17.81
CA ALA A 102 6.38 2.29 19.19
C ALA A 102 6.67 3.74 19.60
N PRO A 103 6.14 4.25 20.73
CA PRO A 103 6.62 5.52 21.25
C PRO A 103 8.14 5.39 21.42
N ASP A 104 8.89 6.33 20.83
CA ASP A 104 10.36 6.32 20.94
C ASP A 104 10.70 6.27 22.44
N PRO A 105 11.56 5.35 22.91
CA PRO A 105 11.90 5.24 24.32
C PRO A 105 12.40 6.56 24.95
N LEU A 106 12.92 7.47 24.12
CA LEU A 106 13.43 8.78 24.52
C LEU A 106 12.38 9.90 24.45
N LEU A 107 11.14 9.60 24.03
CA LEU A 107 10.07 10.59 23.90
C LEU A 107 9.70 11.20 25.26
N GLU A 108 9.57 10.39 26.30
CA GLU A 108 9.31 10.88 27.67
C GLU A 108 10.46 11.74 28.21
N GLU A 109 11.70 11.39 27.89
CA GLU A 109 12.86 12.20 28.26
C GLU A 109 12.89 13.53 27.48
N ALA A 110 12.49 13.51 26.21
CA ALA A 110 12.37 14.70 25.38
C ALA A 110 11.26 15.65 25.89
N LYS A 111 10.12 15.11 26.34
CA LYS A 111 9.05 15.89 27.00
C LYS A 111 9.55 16.55 28.28
N ARG A 112 10.27 15.81 29.13
CA ARG A 112 10.85 16.38 30.36
C ARG A 112 11.78 17.53 30.04
N LEU A 113 12.66 17.37 29.05
CA LEU A 113 13.57 18.43 28.61
C LEU A 113 12.83 19.64 28.05
N ALA A 114 11.72 19.44 27.35
CA ALA A 114 10.89 20.53 26.84
C ALA A 114 10.16 21.31 27.95
N GLN A 115 9.80 20.64 29.05
CA GLN A 115 9.20 21.30 30.22
C GLN A 115 10.25 22.04 31.05
N GLU A 116 11.45 21.50 31.17
CA GLU A 116 12.57 22.12 31.92
C GLU A 116 13.17 23.33 31.19
N HIS A 117 13.19 23.31 29.85
CA HIS A 117 13.81 24.34 29.04
C HIS A 117 12.80 25.08 28.18
N LYS A 118 12.69 26.40 28.37
CA LYS A 118 11.83 27.29 27.58
C LYS A 118 12.12 27.30 26.06
N HIS A 119 13.28 26.79 25.66
CA HIS A 119 13.70 26.76 24.26
C HIS A 119 14.23 25.36 23.91
N ILE A 120 13.53 24.68 23.00
CA ILE A 120 13.90 23.38 22.49
C ILE A 120 14.04 23.44 20.96
N SER A 121 15.02 22.69 20.42
CA SER A 121 15.26 22.58 18.99
C SER A 121 15.81 21.19 18.66
N THR A 122 15.76 20.81 17.38
CA THR A 122 16.30 19.52 16.90
C THR A 122 17.76 19.34 17.30
N SER A 123 18.61 20.37 17.13
CA SER A 123 20.02 20.37 17.55
C SER A 123 20.22 20.34 19.06
N PHE A 124 19.25 20.82 19.85
CA PHE A 124 19.26 20.72 21.31
C PHE A 124 19.01 19.26 21.74
N LEU A 125 17.97 18.63 21.19
CA LEU A 125 17.65 17.23 21.43
C LEU A 125 18.80 16.30 21.00
N GLN A 126 19.41 16.58 19.85
CA GLN A 126 20.57 15.83 19.34
C GLN A 126 21.72 15.78 20.35
N ARG A 127 22.06 16.92 20.96
CA ARG A 127 23.15 17.03 21.94
C ARG A 127 22.79 16.44 23.30
N ARG A 128 21.56 16.65 23.76
CA ARG A 128 21.14 16.25 25.11
C ARG A 128 20.84 14.75 25.21
N LEU A 129 20.19 14.19 24.19
CA LEU A 129 19.82 12.78 24.12
C LEU A 129 20.85 11.91 23.38
N ARG A 130 21.91 12.53 22.82
CA ARG A 130 22.99 11.85 22.07
C ARG A 130 22.47 10.96 20.92
N ILE A 131 21.49 11.48 20.18
CA ILE A 131 20.85 10.81 19.04
C ILE A 131 21.26 11.44 17.71
N GLY A 132 21.05 10.72 16.60
CA GLY A 132 21.27 11.27 15.26
C GLY A 132 20.20 12.28 14.85
N TYR A 133 20.53 13.19 13.94
CA TYR A 133 19.63 14.24 13.44
C TYR A 133 18.26 13.70 12.97
N PRO A 134 18.16 12.61 12.18
CA PRO A 134 16.86 12.10 11.72
C PRO A 134 15.94 11.67 12.87
N ARG A 135 16.51 11.15 13.96
CA ARG A 135 15.75 10.74 15.15
C ARG A 135 15.37 11.95 16.00
N ALA A 136 16.26 12.93 16.13
CA ALA A 136 15.96 14.19 16.81
C ALA A 136 14.86 15.00 16.13
N ALA A 137 14.83 15.02 14.78
CA ALA A 137 13.78 15.64 13.99
C ALA A 137 12.42 14.98 14.22
N ARG A 138 12.35 13.64 14.16
CA ARG A 138 11.12 12.88 14.45
C ARG A 138 10.60 13.12 15.87
N LEU A 139 11.49 13.16 16.86
CA LEU A 139 11.10 13.47 18.25
C LEU A 139 10.57 14.90 18.37
N MET A 140 11.18 15.87 17.67
CA MET A 140 10.73 17.26 17.65
C MET A 140 9.33 17.39 17.03
N GLU A 141 9.09 16.75 15.87
CA GLU A 141 7.77 16.69 15.23
C GLU A 141 6.71 16.05 16.15
N THR A 142 7.09 14.98 16.87
CA THR A 142 6.18 14.32 17.82
C THR A 142 5.83 15.24 19.00
N LEU A 143 6.79 15.99 19.52
CA LEU A 143 6.55 16.97 20.61
C LEU A 143 5.66 18.13 20.13
N GLU A 144 5.81 18.59 18.89
CA GLU A 144 4.94 19.62 18.30
C GLU A 144 3.50 19.16 18.15
N GLN A 145 3.30 17.91 17.70
CA GLN A 145 1.96 17.31 17.60
C GLN A 145 1.27 17.19 18.96
N GLU A 146 2.03 17.02 20.04
CA GLU A 146 1.52 17.03 21.41
C GLU A 146 1.36 18.45 22.01
N GLY A 147 1.55 19.51 21.20
CA GLY A 147 1.29 20.89 21.59
C GLY A 147 2.46 21.59 22.29
N ILE A 148 3.69 21.09 22.15
CA ILE A 148 4.91 21.74 22.66
C ILE A 148 5.55 22.54 21.51
N PRO A 149 5.39 23.89 21.48
CA PRO A 149 5.94 24.70 20.41
C PRO A 149 7.46 24.83 20.51
N HIS A 150 8.18 24.64 19.39
CA HIS A 150 9.51 25.23 19.24
C HIS A 150 9.37 26.65 18.67
N LEU A 151 10.19 27.58 19.15
CA LEU A 151 10.38 28.86 18.47
C LEU A 151 11.39 28.65 17.36
N THR A 152 10.89 28.64 16.12
CA THR A 152 11.71 28.67 14.91
C THR A 152 12.56 29.93 14.94
N SER A 153 13.88 29.79 14.99
CA SER A 153 14.77 30.92 14.66
C SER A 153 14.53 31.31 13.19
N PRO A 154 14.50 32.61 12.86
CA PRO A 154 14.12 33.06 11.52
C PRO A 154 15.15 32.57 10.49
N SER A 155 14.65 31.90 9.45
CA SER A 155 15.42 31.64 8.23
C SER A 155 15.77 32.96 7.57
N LYS A 156 17.07 33.27 7.53
CA LYS A 156 17.66 34.28 6.67
C LYS A 156 17.35 33.97 5.19
N GLY A 157 16.99 35.01 4.43
CA GLY A 157 17.47 35.20 3.06
C GLY A 157 16.44 35.14 1.95
N GLU A 158 15.63 36.19 1.81
CA GLU A 158 15.20 36.69 0.49
C GLU A 158 15.45 38.21 0.45
N GLU A 159 16.60 38.58 -0.10
CA GLU A 159 16.88 39.83 -0.81
C GLU A 159 17.67 39.49 -2.08
#